data_AF-A0A921H4W3-F1
#
_entry.id   AF-A0A921H4W3-F1
#
_cell.length_a   1.000
_cell.length_b   1.000
_cell.length_c   1.000
_cell.angle_alpha   90.00
_cell.angle_beta   90.00
_cell.angle_gamma   90.00
#
_symmetry.space_group_name_H-M   'P 1'
#
loop_
_entity.id
_entity.type
_entity.pdbx_description
1 polymer ?
#
loop_
_entity_poly.entity_id
_entity_poly.type
_entity_poly.pdbx_seq_one_letter_code
_entity_poly.pdbx_strand_id
1 'polypeptide(L)'
;MKKTSCILLALWGIMAVAEAQTAIDTRKQNIVKGVSVENLKMERNSGYITIDMLLDLSELDVDNNRAVLLTPWLVNGNDSLNLQSVGVYSRRRYYFYVRNGESMLSDQNEKSYKISEKPNTIEYHAIVPYAEWMNGSVLSLHRDDYGCCHTLLAEQNGILGRHTEAFFPELVYVRPQGQIEKRDSLEGSAFIDFPVNQMMIYPAYRHNTVELGKIHSSIDSVRNDQDITITSVSLKGYASPESPYAHNKELAIGRTAALKKYIQQLYQFEDDVITTGYEPEDWAGLRHYVERSNLEHRTEIIALIDGNLEPDTKELKIKRAYPEEYHFLLQNCYPRLRHTAYRIAYTIRSYNDVEEIKRIMRERPQKLSLNEFYLAAREYEPGTDEFTEVFETAVRMFPDDAIANLNAANAAMCRSDLSAAKRYLTKADNSPEAIYTRGALAIRQKDYDSARRYLNEAKSLGLEQASITLEQLEREKR
;
A
#
# COMPACT_ATOMS: atom_id res chain seq x y z
N MET A 1 -41.45 -5.18 37.78
CA MET A 1 -40.07 -4.81 38.21
C MET A 1 -39.28 -4.41 36.98
N LYS A 2 -38.95 -3.12 36.85
CA LYS A 2 -38.11 -2.58 35.78
C LYS A 2 -36.68 -3.12 35.94
N LYS A 3 -36.09 -3.68 34.89
CA LYS A 3 -34.64 -3.87 34.76
C LYS A 3 -34.18 -3.31 33.42
N THR A 4 -33.64 -2.11 33.52
CA THR A 4 -32.77 -1.41 32.58
C THR A 4 -31.42 -2.09 32.50
N SER A 5 -30.91 -2.32 31.29
CA SER A 5 -29.48 -2.55 30.98
C SER A 5 -29.31 -2.26 29.48
N CYS A 6 -28.96 -1.03 29.11
CA CYS A 6 -27.59 -0.55 28.85
C CYS A 6 -26.99 -1.13 27.55
N ILE A 7 -27.27 -0.41 26.47
CA ILE A 7 -26.60 -0.54 25.17
C ILE A 7 -25.22 0.13 25.32
N LEU A 8 -24.17 -0.68 25.18
CA LEU A 8 -22.78 -0.23 25.05
C LEU A 8 -22.55 0.21 23.60
N LEU A 9 -22.61 1.53 23.36
CA LEU A 9 -22.08 2.16 22.15
C LEU A 9 -20.60 2.43 22.39
N ALA A 10 -19.74 1.64 21.74
CA ALA A 10 -18.31 1.89 21.68
C ALA A 10 -18.06 3.07 20.74
N LEU A 11 -17.78 4.25 21.31
CA LEU A 11 -17.21 5.40 20.62
C LEU A 11 -15.76 5.08 20.24
N TRP A 12 -15.53 4.80 18.96
CA TRP A 12 -14.18 4.84 18.39
C TRP A 12 -13.74 6.30 18.31
N GLY A 13 -12.81 6.67 19.20
CA GLY A 13 -12.11 7.94 19.14
C GLY A 13 -11.24 7.99 17.89
N ILE A 14 -11.64 8.82 16.94
CA ILE A 14 -10.77 9.28 15.86
C ILE A 14 -9.73 10.18 16.54
N MET A 15 -8.51 9.67 16.72
CA MET A 15 -7.35 10.52 16.96
C MET A 15 -7.10 11.29 15.66
N ALA A 16 -7.67 12.50 15.57
CA ALA A 16 -7.21 13.49 14.62
C ALA A 16 -5.75 13.83 14.99
N VAL A 17 -4.81 13.34 14.18
CA VAL A 17 -3.42 13.77 14.25
C VAL A 17 -3.42 15.20 13.74
N ALA A 18 -3.39 16.16 14.67
CA ALA A 18 -3.25 17.56 14.33
C ALA A 18 -1.92 17.76 13.60
N GLU A 19 -1.99 18.08 12.30
CA GLU A 19 -0.84 18.61 11.60
C GLU A 19 -0.44 19.91 12.29
N ALA A 20 0.76 19.92 12.88
CA ALA A 20 1.38 21.14 13.37
C ALA A 20 1.78 22.00 12.16
N GLN A 21 0.80 22.70 11.59
CA GLN A 21 1.04 23.78 10.65
C GLN A 21 1.33 25.06 11.42
N THR A 22 2.23 25.84 10.85
CA THR A 22 2.75 27.10 11.36
C THR A 22 1.61 27.99 11.84
N ALA A 23 1.47 28.12 13.17
CA ALA A 23 0.69 29.19 13.77
C ALA A 23 1.30 30.51 13.30
N ILE A 24 0.67 31.16 12.32
CA ILE A 24 0.93 32.56 12.04
C ILE A 24 0.41 33.30 13.27
N ASP A 25 1.33 33.66 14.16
CA ASP A 25 1.12 34.53 15.31
C ASP A 25 0.48 35.84 14.83
N THR A 26 -0.85 35.90 14.79
CA THR A 26 -1.61 37.04 14.26
C THR A 26 -2.08 37.89 15.43
N ARG A 27 -1.20 38.81 15.83
CA ARG A 27 -1.57 39.99 16.64
C ARG A 27 -2.80 40.66 16.02
N LYS A 28 -3.69 41.21 16.85
CA LYS A 28 -4.81 42.07 16.43
C LYS A 28 -4.36 43.07 15.37
N GLN A 29 -4.89 42.95 14.16
CA GLN A 29 -4.56 43.82 13.02
C GLN A 29 -5.78 44.63 12.64
N ASN A 30 -5.63 45.95 12.55
CA ASN A 30 -6.63 46.83 11.94
C ASN A 30 -6.62 46.64 10.42
N ILE A 31 -7.75 46.21 9.84
CA ILE A 31 -7.86 45.83 8.42
C ILE A 31 -8.55 46.92 7.61
N VAL A 32 -9.70 47.35 8.09
CA VAL A 32 -10.47 48.50 7.57
C VAL A 32 -10.87 49.37 8.75
N LYS A 33 -11.35 50.60 8.50
CA LYS A 33 -11.71 51.53 9.58
C LYS A 33 -12.61 50.85 10.62
N GLY A 34 -12.23 50.90 11.90
CA GLY A 34 -13.03 50.37 13.02
C GLY A 34 -13.22 48.85 13.05
N VAL A 35 -12.53 48.08 12.20
CA VAL A 35 -12.59 46.61 12.19
C VAL A 35 -11.19 46.02 12.21
N SER A 36 -10.94 45.21 13.23
CA SER A 36 -9.73 44.43 13.39
C SER A 36 -10.02 42.93 13.20
N VAL A 37 -8.99 42.16 12.86
CA VAL A 37 -9.07 40.70 12.77
C VAL A 37 -7.98 40.03 13.60
N GLU A 38 -8.35 38.91 14.22
CA GLU A 38 -7.48 38.03 14.99
C GLU A 38 -7.70 36.56 14.58
N ASN A 39 -6.67 35.72 14.81
CA ASN A 39 -6.73 34.26 14.65
C ASN A 39 -7.25 33.79 13.27
N LEU A 40 -6.85 34.47 12.19
CA LEU A 40 -7.21 34.03 10.84
C LEU A 40 -6.58 32.67 10.53
N LYS A 41 -7.41 31.70 10.13
CA LYS A 41 -7.02 30.40 9.61
C LYS A 41 -7.75 30.09 8.31
N MET A 42 -7.04 29.51 7.35
CA MET A 42 -7.59 29.06 6.08
C MET A 42 -7.07 27.65 5.79
N GLU A 43 -7.91 26.64 5.97
CA GLU A 43 -7.53 25.23 5.91
C GLU A 43 -8.30 24.49 4.80
N ARG A 44 -7.57 23.80 3.92
CA ARG A 44 -8.18 22.94 2.89
C ARG A 44 -8.40 21.54 3.44
N ASN A 45 -9.61 21.02 3.29
CA ASN A 45 -9.97 19.63 3.51
C ASN A 45 -10.51 19.06 2.20
N SER A 46 -9.73 18.22 1.50
CA SER A 46 -10.03 17.47 0.26
C SER A 46 -10.87 18.18 -0.82
N GLY A 47 -12.14 18.52 -0.56
CA GLY A 47 -13.07 19.26 -1.43
C GLY A 47 -13.61 20.61 -0.91
N TYR A 48 -13.20 21.09 0.25
CA TYR A 48 -13.64 22.38 0.83
C TYR A 48 -12.47 23.17 1.40
N ILE A 49 -12.59 24.50 1.45
CA ILE A 49 -11.74 25.37 2.27
C ILE A 49 -12.56 25.95 3.41
N THR A 50 -12.00 25.88 4.61
CA THR A 50 -12.56 26.43 5.84
C THR A 50 -11.82 27.70 6.19
N ILE A 51 -12.57 28.75 6.51
CA ILE A 51 -12.04 30.07 6.86
C ILE A 51 -12.58 30.42 8.24
N ASP A 52 -11.70 30.50 9.22
CA ASP A 52 -12.00 30.86 10.60
C ASP A 52 -11.28 32.16 10.96
N MET A 53 -12.00 33.11 11.56
CA MET A 53 -11.40 34.34 12.07
C MET A 53 -12.26 34.98 13.16
N LEU A 54 -11.65 35.81 14.00
CA LEU A 54 -12.34 36.69 14.94
C LEU A 54 -12.39 38.10 14.36
N LEU A 55 -13.60 38.56 14.00
CA LEU A 55 -13.83 39.95 13.59
C LEU A 55 -14.09 40.81 14.83
N ASP A 56 -13.14 41.66 15.20
CA ASP A 56 -13.31 42.65 16.27
C ASP A 56 -13.92 43.93 15.70
N LEU A 57 -15.13 44.22 16.14
CA LEU A 57 -15.96 45.36 15.78
C LEU A 57 -16.07 46.37 16.92
N SER A 58 -15.31 46.26 18.01
CA SER A 58 -15.43 47.13 19.19
C SER A 58 -15.26 48.63 18.87
N GLU A 59 -14.44 48.94 17.87
CA GLU A 59 -14.20 50.31 17.37
C GLU A 59 -15.09 50.68 16.17
N LEU A 60 -15.99 49.78 15.74
CA LEU A 60 -16.86 50.02 14.60
C LEU A 60 -18.03 50.93 15.00
N ASP A 61 -17.95 52.18 14.55
CA ASP A 61 -19.06 53.14 14.65
C ASP A 61 -19.88 53.20 13.35
N VAL A 62 -21.17 53.47 13.50
CA VAL A 62 -22.13 53.62 12.40
C VAL A 62 -23.00 54.84 12.64
N ASP A 63 -22.79 55.87 11.82
CA ASP A 63 -23.53 57.13 11.89
C ASP A 63 -25.05 56.94 11.81
N ASN A 64 -25.77 57.92 12.36
CA ASN A 64 -27.21 57.99 12.25
C ASN A 64 -27.68 57.90 10.78
N ASN A 65 -28.68 57.04 10.55
CA ASN A 65 -29.24 56.77 9.22
C ASN A 65 -28.27 56.13 8.22
N ARG A 66 -27.17 55.50 8.69
CA ARG A 66 -26.25 54.71 7.87
C ARG A 66 -26.26 53.22 8.23
N ALA A 67 -25.57 52.45 7.40
CA ALA A 67 -25.26 51.05 7.61
C ALA A 67 -23.88 50.75 7.03
N VAL A 68 -23.19 49.77 7.60
CA VAL A 68 -21.89 49.29 7.13
C VAL A 68 -22.04 47.83 6.77
N LEU A 69 -21.63 47.44 5.57
CA LEU A 69 -21.58 46.07 5.13
C LEU A 69 -20.11 45.63 5.06
N LEU A 70 -19.80 44.52 5.73
CA LEU A 70 -18.47 43.92 5.73
C LEU A 70 -18.53 42.59 4.96
N THR A 71 -17.88 42.52 3.82
CA THR A 71 -17.92 41.35 2.92
C THR A 71 -16.52 40.78 2.79
N PRO A 72 -16.19 39.67 3.48
CA PRO A 72 -14.97 38.93 3.21
C PRO A 72 -15.05 38.31 1.81
N TRP A 73 -13.94 38.31 1.08
CA TRP A 73 -13.90 37.72 -0.27
C TRP A 73 -12.54 37.08 -0.57
N LEU A 74 -12.55 36.02 -1.38
CA LEU A 74 -11.34 35.43 -1.94
C LEU A 74 -11.15 35.94 -3.35
N VAL A 75 -9.91 36.28 -3.71
CA VAL A 75 -9.57 36.69 -5.08
C VAL A 75 -8.24 36.06 -5.51
N ASN A 76 -8.21 35.55 -6.74
CA ASN A 76 -6.98 35.18 -7.43
C ASN A 76 -7.11 35.46 -8.93
N GLY A 77 -6.33 36.42 -9.43
CA GLY A 77 -6.42 36.83 -10.84
C GLY A 77 -7.81 37.36 -11.19
N ASN A 78 -8.50 36.67 -12.10
CA ASN A 78 -9.85 37.04 -12.55
C ASN A 78 -10.97 36.32 -11.79
N ASP A 79 -10.63 35.32 -10.96
CA ASP A 79 -11.59 34.56 -10.17
C ASP A 79 -11.76 35.19 -8.79
N SER A 80 -13.02 35.25 -8.33
CA SER A 80 -13.35 35.77 -7.02
C SER A 80 -14.57 35.07 -6.42
N LEU A 81 -14.64 35.05 -5.10
CA LEU A 81 -15.76 34.50 -4.34
C LEU A 81 -16.06 35.39 -3.15
N ASN A 82 -17.25 36.00 -3.15
CA ASN A 82 -17.79 36.67 -1.97
C ASN A 82 -18.22 35.64 -0.94
N LEU A 83 -17.82 35.85 0.31
CA LEU A 83 -18.26 35.05 1.45
C LEU A 83 -19.43 35.78 2.14
N GLN A 84 -20.01 35.13 3.15
CA GLN A 84 -21.17 35.66 3.87
C GLN A 84 -20.86 37.05 4.47
N SER A 85 -21.66 38.04 4.11
CA SER A 85 -21.50 39.41 4.58
C SER A 85 -21.98 39.60 6.02
N VAL A 86 -21.39 40.57 6.71
CA VAL A 86 -21.80 41.03 8.05
C VAL A 86 -22.25 42.48 7.97
N GLY A 87 -23.55 42.72 8.17
CA GLY A 87 -24.12 44.06 8.17
C GLY A 87 -24.30 44.65 9.56
N VAL A 88 -23.94 45.92 9.73
CA VAL A 88 -24.15 46.70 10.95
C VAL A 88 -24.95 47.96 10.65
N TYR A 89 -26.10 48.08 11.28
CA TYR A 89 -27.10 49.08 10.93
C TYR A 89 -27.36 50.08 12.06
N SER A 90 -27.43 51.36 11.74
CA SER A 90 -28.06 52.33 12.65
C SER A 90 -29.52 51.93 12.92
N ARG A 91 -30.05 52.34 14.09
CA ARG A 91 -31.41 51.98 14.51
C ARG A 91 -32.48 52.25 13.45
N ARG A 92 -32.43 53.41 12.79
CA ARG A 92 -33.40 53.80 11.76
C ARG A 92 -33.28 52.92 10.51
N ARG A 93 -32.05 52.62 10.07
CA ARG A 93 -31.81 51.78 8.89
C ARG A 93 -32.18 50.32 9.16
N TYR A 94 -31.85 49.80 10.34
CA TYR A 94 -32.24 48.43 10.73
C TYR A 94 -33.75 48.23 10.60
N TYR A 95 -34.56 49.10 11.22
CA TYR A 95 -36.02 48.98 11.12
C TYR A 95 -36.58 49.32 9.73
N PHE A 96 -35.88 50.11 8.92
CA PHE A 96 -36.27 50.32 7.53
C PHE A 96 -36.21 49.02 6.74
N TYR A 97 -35.12 48.25 6.87
CA TYR A 97 -34.96 46.96 6.18
C TYR A 97 -35.92 45.91 6.71
N VAL A 98 -35.94 45.70 8.03
CA VAL A 98 -36.81 44.71 8.69
C VAL A 98 -38.30 44.91 8.36
N ARG A 99 -38.76 46.14 8.10
CA ARG A 99 -40.16 46.43 7.79
C ARG A 99 -40.51 46.32 6.30
N ASN A 100 -39.53 46.43 5.40
CA ASN A 100 -39.78 46.59 3.97
C ASN A 100 -39.48 45.33 3.13
N GLY A 101 -38.98 44.24 3.73
CA GLY A 101 -38.74 42.97 3.04
C GLY A 101 -37.71 42.10 3.76
N GLU A 102 -37.63 40.82 3.40
CA GLU A 102 -36.90 39.79 4.16
C GLU A 102 -35.35 39.90 4.09
N SER A 103 -34.78 40.62 3.13
CA SER A 103 -33.31 40.76 2.98
C SER A 103 -32.79 42.12 3.43
N MET A 104 -31.59 42.10 4.01
CA MET A 104 -30.84 43.28 4.45
C MET A 104 -30.14 43.95 3.25
N LEU A 105 -28.94 44.54 3.38
CA LEU A 105 -28.30 45.27 2.27
C LEU A 105 -27.75 44.34 1.18
N SER A 106 -27.38 43.13 1.56
CA SER A 106 -26.87 42.09 0.68
C SER A 106 -27.91 40.98 0.48
N ASP A 107 -27.50 39.72 0.53
CA ASP A 107 -28.36 38.58 0.27
C ASP A 107 -29.12 38.10 1.52
N GLN A 108 -29.90 37.02 1.37
CA GLN A 108 -30.65 36.42 2.48
C GLN A 108 -29.75 35.76 3.53
N ASN A 109 -28.47 35.55 3.23
CA ASN A 109 -27.52 34.92 4.13
C ASN A 109 -26.75 35.95 4.95
N GLU A 110 -26.99 37.25 4.81
CA GLU A 110 -26.29 38.30 5.57
C GLU A 110 -26.45 38.16 7.10
N LYS A 111 -25.33 38.15 7.82
CA LYS A 111 -25.34 38.23 9.29
C LYS A 111 -25.50 39.69 9.72
N SER A 112 -26.69 40.05 10.19
CA SER A 112 -27.06 41.46 10.39
C SER A 112 -27.26 41.83 11.85
N TYR A 113 -26.71 42.98 12.26
CA TYR A 113 -26.84 43.53 13.61
C TYR A 113 -27.33 44.97 13.59
N LYS A 114 -28.23 45.31 14.51
CA LYS A 114 -28.45 46.71 14.88
C LYS A 114 -27.26 47.18 15.73
N ILE A 115 -26.78 48.40 15.52
CA ILE A 115 -25.57 48.92 16.18
C ILE A 115 -25.60 48.80 17.71
N SER A 116 -26.76 48.98 18.34
CA SER A 116 -26.91 48.87 19.81
C SER A 116 -26.89 47.43 20.35
N GLU A 117 -26.98 46.44 19.46
CA GLU A 117 -27.00 45.00 19.76
C GLU A 117 -25.81 44.28 19.11
N LYS A 118 -24.91 45.02 18.45
CA LYS A 118 -23.75 44.48 17.77
C LYS A 118 -22.78 43.93 18.81
N PRO A 119 -22.30 42.68 18.67
CA PRO A 119 -21.25 42.17 19.54
C PRO A 119 -19.93 42.94 19.32
N ASN A 120 -19.06 42.92 20.33
CA ASN A 120 -17.70 43.46 20.18
C ASN A 120 -16.87 42.58 19.25
N THR A 121 -17.06 41.26 19.31
CA THR A 121 -16.32 40.30 18.49
C THR A 121 -17.29 39.30 17.86
N ILE A 122 -17.05 38.95 16.61
CA ILE A 122 -17.79 37.91 15.89
C ILE A 122 -16.83 36.77 15.57
N GLU A 123 -17.16 35.57 16.04
CA GLU A 123 -16.62 34.33 15.49
C GLU A 123 -17.18 34.14 14.08
N TYR A 124 -16.31 34.26 13.10
CA TYR A 124 -16.63 34.10 11.69
C TYR A 124 -16.10 32.76 11.21
N HIS A 125 -16.99 31.98 10.60
CA HIS A 125 -16.71 30.66 10.09
C HIS A 125 -17.38 30.52 8.71
N ALA A 126 -16.60 30.15 7.70
CA ALA A 126 -17.09 29.87 6.36
C ALA A 126 -16.50 28.57 5.83
N ILE A 127 -17.34 27.75 5.20
CA ILE A 127 -16.94 26.54 4.47
C ILE A 127 -17.44 26.70 3.04
N VAL A 128 -16.53 26.66 2.07
CA VAL A 128 -16.88 26.78 0.64
C VAL A 128 -16.22 25.66 -0.17
N PRO A 129 -16.88 25.16 -1.23
CA PRO A 129 -16.26 24.18 -2.12
C PRO A 129 -14.92 24.71 -2.65
N TYR A 130 -13.89 23.86 -2.59
CA TYR A 130 -12.58 24.23 -3.07
C TYR A 130 -12.55 24.25 -4.60
N ALA A 131 -11.94 25.29 -5.17
CA ALA A 131 -11.66 25.38 -6.60
C ALA A 131 -10.18 25.67 -6.81
N GLU A 132 -9.58 25.14 -7.88
CA GLU A 132 -8.13 25.24 -8.14
C GLU A 132 -7.58 26.67 -8.12
N TRP A 133 -8.38 27.66 -8.55
CA TRP A 133 -7.98 29.07 -8.50
C TRP A 133 -7.79 29.60 -7.07
N MET A 134 -8.33 28.92 -6.05
CA MET A 134 -8.19 29.34 -4.65
C MET A 134 -6.77 29.12 -4.11
N ASN A 135 -5.95 28.27 -4.74
CA ASN A 135 -4.53 28.18 -4.38
C ASN A 135 -3.80 29.47 -4.77
N GLY A 136 -3.17 30.14 -3.80
CA GLY A 136 -2.56 31.46 -3.97
C GLY A 136 -3.54 32.62 -3.80
N SER A 137 -4.81 32.36 -3.51
CA SER A 137 -5.82 33.41 -3.33
C SER A 137 -5.55 34.30 -2.12
N VAL A 138 -5.93 35.56 -2.24
CA VAL A 138 -5.88 36.54 -1.16
C VAL A 138 -7.28 36.68 -0.57
N LEU A 139 -7.41 36.48 0.74
CA LEU A 139 -8.59 36.85 1.50
C LEU A 139 -8.50 38.34 1.83
N SER A 140 -9.51 39.11 1.46
CA SER A 140 -9.63 40.52 1.85
C SER A 140 -11.01 40.81 2.45
N LEU A 141 -11.12 41.91 3.17
CA LEU A 141 -12.36 42.42 3.73
C LEU A 141 -12.77 43.69 2.99
N HIS A 142 -13.93 43.66 2.34
CA HIS A 142 -14.57 44.84 1.77
C HIS A 142 -15.48 45.48 2.80
N ARG A 143 -15.38 46.80 2.96
CA ARG A 143 -16.26 47.63 3.79
C ARG A 143 -16.98 48.63 2.90
N ASP A 144 -18.30 48.52 2.88
CA ASP A 144 -19.18 49.42 2.15
C ASP A 144 -20.06 50.20 3.14
N ASP A 145 -19.92 51.53 3.13
CA ASP A 145 -20.72 52.43 3.93
C ASP A 145 -21.95 52.89 3.13
N TYR A 146 -23.15 52.57 3.58
CA TYR A 146 -24.41 52.91 2.90
C TYR A 146 -25.20 54.01 3.60
N GLY A 147 -25.74 54.93 2.79
CA GLY A 147 -26.70 55.96 3.18
C GLY A 147 -28.14 55.49 3.10
N CYS A 148 -29.07 56.43 2.92
CA CYS A 148 -30.45 56.11 2.58
C CYS A 148 -30.55 55.56 1.15
N CYS A 149 -31.63 54.81 0.85
CA CYS A 149 -31.95 54.35 -0.51
C CYS A 149 -30.86 53.50 -1.21
N HIS A 150 -30.08 52.71 -0.47
CA HIS A 150 -28.97 51.88 -1.00
C HIS A 150 -27.84 52.70 -1.67
N THR A 151 -27.74 53.99 -1.38
CA THR A 151 -26.63 54.80 -1.89
C THR A 151 -25.34 54.43 -1.17
N LEU A 152 -24.37 53.92 -1.92
CA LEU A 152 -23.00 53.69 -1.46
C LEU A 152 -22.30 55.04 -1.24
N LEU A 153 -21.74 55.25 -0.06
CA LEU A 153 -21.13 56.51 0.38
C LEU A 153 -19.60 56.43 0.44
N ALA A 154 -19.06 55.27 0.81
CA ALA A 154 -17.62 55.02 0.85
C ALA A 154 -17.34 53.51 0.74
N GLU A 155 -16.17 53.19 0.19
CA GLU A 155 -15.66 51.83 0.06
C GLU A 155 -14.24 51.79 0.64
N GLN A 156 -13.90 50.71 1.34
CA GLN A 156 -12.56 50.42 1.82
C GLN A 156 -12.26 48.94 1.73
N ASN A 157 -11.04 48.61 1.31
CA ASN A 157 -10.58 47.23 1.19
C ASN A 157 -9.33 47.03 2.03
N GLY A 158 -9.29 45.94 2.80
CA GLY A 158 -8.12 45.54 3.57
C GLY A 158 -7.79 44.08 3.38
N ILE A 159 -6.52 43.77 3.15
CA ILE A 159 -6.06 42.38 3.00
C ILE A 159 -6.04 41.72 4.37
N LEU A 160 -6.68 40.55 4.48
CA LEU A 160 -6.70 39.72 5.69
C LEU A 160 -5.55 38.72 5.71
N GLY A 161 -5.31 38.05 4.58
CA GLY A 161 -4.26 37.03 4.48
C GLY A 161 -4.23 36.39 3.10
N ARG A 162 -3.30 35.45 2.90
CA ARG A 162 -3.18 34.68 1.66
C ARG A 162 -3.28 33.19 1.97
N HIS A 163 -4.06 32.46 1.17
CA HIS A 163 -4.06 31.01 1.17
C HIS A 163 -3.09 30.52 0.10
N THR A 164 -2.11 29.72 0.50
CA THR A 164 -1.19 29.00 -0.39
C THR A 164 -1.09 27.59 0.12
N GLU A 165 -1.31 26.61 -0.76
CA GLU A 165 -1.08 25.23 -0.39
C GLU A 165 0.41 24.97 -0.13
N ALA A 166 0.71 24.10 0.83
CA ALA A 166 2.07 23.63 0.99
C ALA A 166 2.46 22.86 -0.28
N PHE A 167 3.47 23.36 -1.01
CA PHE A 167 3.95 22.74 -2.24
C PHE A 167 4.08 21.22 -2.11
N PHE A 168 3.30 20.50 -2.91
CA PHE A 168 3.31 19.05 -2.97
C PHE A 168 3.81 18.63 -4.36
N PRO A 169 4.95 17.91 -4.45
CA PRO A 169 5.45 17.45 -5.73
C PRO A 169 4.50 16.39 -6.31
N GLU A 170 4.17 16.53 -7.59
CA GLU A 170 3.40 15.49 -8.30
C GLU A 170 4.17 14.15 -8.26
N LEU A 171 3.51 13.07 -7.86
CA LEU A 171 4.16 11.78 -7.68
C LEU A 171 4.09 10.94 -8.95
N VAL A 172 5.19 10.27 -9.28
CA VAL A 172 5.29 9.44 -10.49
C VAL A 172 5.15 7.98 -10.13
N TYR A 173 4.02 7.37 -10.51
CA TYR A 173 3.78 5.94 -10.35
C TYR A 173 4.27 5.17 -11.58
N VAL A 174 5.01 4.10 -11.35
CA VAL A 174 5.62 3.30 -12.41
C VAL A 174 4.77 2.07 -12.68
N ARG A 175 4.35 1.89 -13.94
CA ARG A 175 3.73 0.64 -14.40
C ARG A 175 4.82 -0.43 -14.57
N PRO A 176 4.71 -1.60 -13.92
CA PRO A 176 5.61 -2.71 -14.17
C PRO A 176 5.62 -3.12 -15.65
N GLN A 177 6.80 -3.18 -16.26
CA GLN A 177 6.94 -3.59 -17.67
C GLN A 177 7.03 -5.11 -17.80
N GLY A 178 6.37 -5.64 -18.83
CA GLY A 178 6.36 -7.07 -19.15
C GLY A 178 5.24 -7.83 -18.43
N GLN A 179 4.35 -8.44 -19.22
CA GLN A 179 3.42 -9.43 -18.70
C GLN A 179 4.15 -10.76 -18.65
N ILE A 180 4.85 -11.00 -17.54
CA ILE A 180 5.46 -12.30 -17.30
C ILE A 180 4.32 -13.26 -16.95
N GLU A 181 4.29 -14.40 -17.64
CA GLU A 181 3.36 -15.48 -17.30
C GLU A 181 3.53 -15.84 -15.81
N LYS A 182 2.46 -15.71 -15.03
CA LYS A 182 2.49 -15.98 -13.59
C LYS A 182 2.69 -17.47 -13.39
N ARG A 183 3.89 -17.85 -12.95
CA ARG A 183 4.32 -19.24 -12.74
C ARG A 183 4.65 -19.46 -11.29
N ASP A 184 4.27 -20.62 -10.78
CA ASP A 184 4.58 -21.03 -9.41
C ASP A 184 4.62 -22.57 -9.34
N SER A 185 5.01 -23.11 -8.20
CA SER A 185 5.05 -24.56 -7.99
C SER A 185 4.82 -24.99 -6.55
N LEU A 186 4.13 -26.11 -6.37
CA LEU A 186 4.09 -26.83 -5.10
C LEU A 186 5.13 -27.95 -5.09
N GLU A 187 5.82 -28.10 -3.96
CA GLU A 187 6.82 -29.15 -3.75
C GLU A 187 6.48 -29.99 -2.53
N GLY A 188 6.84 -31.27 -2.57
CA GLY A 188 6.62 -32.19 -1.45
C GLY A 188 7.38 -33.50 -1.61
N SER A 189 7.23 -34.36 -0.61
CA SER A 189 7.83 -35.70 -0.58
C SER A 189 6.83 -36.73 -0.06
N ALA A 190 6.81 -37.91 -0.68
CA ALA A 190 6.00 -39.04 -0.25
C ALA A 190 6.87 -40.27 -0.01
N PHE A 191 6.59 -41.00 1.07
CA PHE A 191 7.36 -42.18 1.50
C PHE A 191 6.60 -43.46 1.15
N ILE A 192 6.52 -43.77 -0.15
CA ILE A 192 5.74 -44.92 -0.62
C ILE A 192 6.43 -46.23 -0.23
N ASP A 193 5.74 -47.03 0.57
CA ASP A 193 6.13 -48.36 0.99
C ASP A 193 5.91 -49.37 -0.16
N PHE A 194 6.93 -50.16 -0.47
CA PHE A 194 6.86 -51.27 -1.41
C PHE A 194 7.15 -52.59 -0.67
N PRO A 195 6.47 -53.69 -0.99
CA PRO A 195 6.92 -55.01 -0.55
C PRO A 195 8.35 -55.29 -1.02
N VAL A 196 9.05 -56.15 -0.28
CA VAL A 196 10.47 -56.47 -0.55
C VAL A 196 10.65 -56.92 -2.01
N ASN A 197 11.63 -56.31 -2.69
CA ASN A 197 11.94 -56.54 -4.12
C ASN A 197 10.78 -56.34 -5.09
N GLN A 198 9.78 -55.53 -4.72
CA GLN A 198 8.68 -55.17 -5.61
C GLN A 198 8.69 -53.69 -5.98
N MET A 199 8.11 -53.41 -7.15
CA MET A 199 7.97 -52.07 -7.74
C MET A 199 6.50 -51.67 -7.90
N MET A 200 5.55 -52.54 -7.57
CA MET A 200 4.12 -52.25 -7.69
C MET A 200 3.62 -51.48 -6.46
N ILE A 201 2.80 -50.45 -6.69
CA ILE A 201 2.16 -49.68 -5.62
C ILE A 201 0.91 -50.42 -5.16
N TYR A 202 0.83 -50.64 -3.85
CA TYR A 202 -0.36 -51.15 -3.17
C TYR A 202 -0.91 -50.04 -2.27
N PRO A 203 -2.04 -49.38 -2.63
CA PRO A 203 -2.51 -48.19 -1.90
C PRO A 203 -2.83 -48.43 -0.41
N ALA A 204 -3.29 -49.63 -0.06
CA ALA A 204 -3.59 -50.02 1.32
C ALA A 204 -2.40 -50.65 2.07
N TYR A 205 -1.22 -50.76 1.43
CA TYR A 205 -0.04 -51.33 2.08
C TYR A 205 0.58 -50.31 3.03
N ARG A 206 0.59 -50.65 4.33
CA ARG A 206 1.17 -49.82 5.40
C ARG A 206 0.64 -48.37 5.35
N HIS A 207 1.52 -47.39 5.15
CA HIS A 207 1.18 -45.97 5.20
C HIS A 207 0.86 -45.37 3.82
N ASN A 208 0.82 -46.20 2.76
CA ASN A 208 0.63 -45.71 1.39
C ASN A 208 -0.64 -44.90 1.20
N THR A 209 -1.72 -45.21 1.92
CA THR A 209 -2.97 -44.43 1.80
C THR A 209 -2.75 -42.97 2.20
N VAL A 210 -1.97 -42.74 3.26
CA VAL A 210 -1.63 -41.38 3.74
C VAL A 210 -0.63 -40.72 2.79
N GLU A 211 0.43 -41.43 2.40
CA GLU A 211 1.49 -40.87 1.55
C GLU A 211 1.02 -40.55 0.13
N LEU A 212 0.19 -41.40 -0.47
CA LEU A 212 -0.47 -41.11 -1.74
C LEU A 212 -1.48 -39.97 -1.58
N GLY A 213 -2.21 -39.94 -0.46
CA GLY A 213 -3.12 -38.84 -0.12
C GLY A 213 -2.45 -37.46 -0.09
N LYS A 214 -1.17 -37.36 0.30
CA LYS A 214 -0.41 -36.10 0.24
C LYS A 214 -0.26 -35.59 -1.19
N ILE A 215 0.16 -36.48 -2.10
CA ILE A 215 0.32 -36.13 -3.53
C ILE A 215 -1.03 -35.73 -4.13
N HIS A 216 -2.09 -36.49 -3.84
CA HIS A 216 -3.46 -36.16 -4.25
C HIS A 216 -3.88 -34.77 -3.78
N SER A 217 -3.71 -34.49 -2.49
CA SER A 217 -4.09 -33.21 -1.91
C SER A 217 -3.34 -32.05 -2.59
N SER A 218 -2.05 -32.21 -2.89
CA SER A 218 -1.26 -31.20 -3.60
C SER A 218 -1.75 -31.00 -5.03
N ILE A 219 -2.03 -32.07 -5.78
CA ILE A 219 -2.56 -31.97 -7.16
C ILE A 219 -3.94 -31.31 -7.15
N ASP A 220 -4.83 -31.76 -6.28
CA ASP A 220 -6.22 -31.28 -6.20
C ASP A 220 -6.30 -29.82 -5.75
N SER A 221 -5.41 -29.37 -4.86
CA SER A 221 -5.36 -27.96 -4.43
C SER A 221 -5.09 -26.98 -5.57
N VAL A 222 -4.42 -27.45 -6.63
CA VAL A 222 -4.07 -26.65 -7.81
C VAL A 222 -5.10 -26.87 -8.91
N ARG A 223 -5.43 -28.14 -9.19
CA ARG A 223 -6.32 -28.55 -10.28
C ARG A 223 -7.76 -28.05 -10.09
N ASN A 224 -8.22 -27.94 -8.85
CA ASN A 224 -9.59 -27.49 -8.57
C ASN A 224 -9.75 -25.96 -8.65
N ASP A 225 -8.65 -25.23 -8.82
CA ASP A 225 -8.68 -23.79 -9.03
C ASP A 225 -8.81 -23.46 -10.52
N GLN A 226 -9.93 -22.85 -10.91
CA GLN A 226 -10.24 -22.52 -12.31
C GLN A 226 -9.29 -21.50 -12.93
N ASP A 227 -8.53 -20.76 -12.12
CA ASP A 227 -7.55 -19.80 -12.61
C ASP A 227 -6.19 -20.43 -12.90
N ILE A 228 -6.01 -21.72 -12.60
CA ILE A 228 -4.70 -22.37 -12.61
C ILE A 228 -4.67 -23.53 -13.61
N THR A 229 -3.57 -23.60 -14.37
CA THR A 229 -3.27 -24.70 -15.28
C THR A 229 -1.97 -25.39 -14.86
N ILE A 230 -2.04 -26.68 -14.55
CA ILE A 230 -0.84 -27.50 -14.27
C ILE A 230 -0.06 -27.65 -15.58
N THR A 231 1.22 -27.26 -15.56
CA THR A 231 2.12 -27.35 -16.71
C THR A 231 3.08 -28.53 -16.60
N SER A 232 3.44 -28.96 -15.39
CA SER A 232 4.26 -30.14 -15.18
C SER A 232 4.09 -30.75 -13.79
N VAL A 233 4.15 -32.08 -13.71
CA VAL A 233 4.27 -32.84 -12.46
C VAL A 233 5.56 -33.66 -12.54
N SER A 234 6.61 -33.20 -11.86
CA SER A 234 7.89 -33.90 -11.80
C SER A 234 7.90 -34.85 -10.60
N LEU A 235 8.32 -36.10 -10.80
CA LEU A 235 8.48 -37.11 -9.76
C LEU A 235 9.94 -37.60 -9.76
N LYS A 236 10.65 -37.50 -8.64
CA LYS A 236 12.02 -38.02 -8.50
C LYS A 236 12.08 -39.02 -7.35
N GLY A 237 12.30 -40.29 -7.65
CA GLY A 237 12.44 -41.34 -6.65
C GLY A 237 13.87 -41.52 -6.16
N TYR A 238 14.02 -41.82 -4.88
CA TYR A 238 15.28 -42.00 -4.18
C TYR A 238 15.34 -43.39 -3.52
N ALA A 239 16.53 -43.98 -3.47
CA ALA A 239 16.80 -45.19 -2.70
C ALA A 239 17.86 -44.95 -1.62
N SER A 240 17.90 -45.84 -0.63
CA SER A 240 18.91 -45.84 0.43
C SER A 240 20.16 -46.64 0.02
N PRO A 241 21.36 -46.25 0.47
CA PRO A 241 22.60 -46.96 0.18
C PRO A 241 22.75 -48.21 1.06
N GLU A 242 21.98 -49.26 0.77
CA GLU A 242 21.97 -50.52 1.54
C GLU A 242 21.99 -51.78 0.66
N SER A 243 22.15 -51.61 -0.64
CA SER A 243 22.12 -52.65 -1.67
C SER A 243 23.03 -52.22 -2.81
N PRO A 244 23.43 -53.14 -3.72
CA PRO A 244 24.28 -52.76 -4.85
C PRO A 244 23.67 -51.60 -5.64
N TYR A 245 24.49 -50.62 -5.99
CA TYR A 245 24.08 -49.38 -6.67
C TYR A 245 23.21 -49.64 -7.90
N ALA A 246 23.58 -50.66 -8.71
CA ALA A 246 22.81 -51.05 -9.89
C ALA A 246 21.38 -51.50 -9.55
N HIS A 247 21.20 -52.23 -8.44
CA HIS A 247 19.89 -52.67 -7.97
C HIS A 247 19.07 -51.49 -7.42
N ASN A 248 19.69 -50.61 -6.65
CA ASN A 248 19.06 -49.39 -6.15
C ASN A 248 18.58 -48.49 -7.29
N LYS A 249 19.37 -48.38 -8.37
CA LYS A 249 18.99 -47.68 -9.60
C LYS A 249 17.73 -48.28 -10.23
N GLU A 250 17.68 -49.60 -10.41
CA GLU A 250 16.50 -50.28 -10.96
C GLU A 250 15.25 -50.06 -10.11
N LEU A 251 15.38 -50.16 -8.78
CA LEU A 251 14.28 -49.92 -7.84
C LEU A 251 13.79 -48.47 -7.92
N ALA A 252 14.69 -47.48 -7.91
CA ALA A 252 14.32 -46.07 -7.98
C ALA A 252 13.58 -45.75 -9.28
N ILE A 253 14.05 -46.26 -10.42
CA ILE A 253 13.39 -46.10 -11.73
C ILE A 253 12.01 -46.78 -11.73
N GLY A 254 11.95 -48.06 -11.36
CA GLY A 254 10.72 -48.85 -11.42
C GLY A 254 9.62 -48.32 -10.49
N ARG A 255 9.99 -47.92 -9.27
CA ARG A 255 9.04 -47.36 -8.29
C ARG A 255 8.50 -45.99 -8.70
N THR A 256 9.35 -45.13 -9.28
CA THR A 256 8.91 -43.83 -9.81
C THR A 256 7.99 -44.01 -11.02
N ALA A 257 8.29 -44.96 -11.89
CA ALA A 257 7.42 -45.30 -13.03
C ALA A 257 6.06 -45.85 -12.58
N ALA A 258 6.04 -46.69 -11.54
CA ALA A 258 4.80 -47.18 -10.95
C ALA A 258 3.95 -46.05 -10.34
N LEU A 259 4.59 -45.06 -9.69
CA LEU A 259 3.89 -43.88 -9.18
C LEU A 259 3.33 -43.00 -10.29
N LYS A 260 4.11 -42.75 -11.36
CA LYS A 260 3.61 -42.05 -12.56
C LYS A 260 2.34 -42.75 -13.09
N LYS A 261 2.39 -44.07 -13.27
CA LYS A 261 1.24 -44.85 -13.75
C LYS A 261 0.04 -44.74 -12.81
N TYR A 262 0.26 -44.81 -11.50
CA TYR A 262 -0.80 -44.66 -10.50
C TYR A 262 -1.49 -43.28 -10.60
N ILE A 263 -0.70 -42.21 -10.72
CA ILE A 263 -1.23 -40.84 -10.87
C ILE A 263 -1.99 -40.71 -12.21
N GLN A 264 -1.47 -41.24 -13.32
CA GLN A 264 -2.13 -41.22 -14.63
C GLN A 264 -3.48 -41.96 -14.65
N GLN A 265 -3.68 -42.97 -13.79
CA GLN A 265 -4.96 -43.65 -13.68
C GLN A 265 -6.02 -42.82 -12.97
N LEU A 266 -5.61 -41.89 -12.11
CA LEU A 266 -6.50 -41.05 -11.30
C LEU A 266 -6.74 -39.69 -11.95
N TYR A 267 -5.74 -39.20 -12.67
CA TYR A 267 -5.75 -37.91 -13.33
C TYR A 267 -5.52 -38.09 -14.82
N GLN A 268 -6.45 -37.58 -15.62
CA GLN A 268 -6.25 -37.44 -17.06
C GLN A 268 -5.35 -36.24 -17.31
N PHE A 269 -4.05 -36.50 -17.49
CA PHE A 269 -3.05 -35.55 -17.95
C PHE A 269 -2.60 -35.92 -19.36
N GLU A 270 -2.08 -34.94 -20.11
CA GLU A 270 -1.36 -35.21 -21.36
C GLU A 270 -0.07 -35.99 -21.06
N ASP A 271 0.41 -36.78 -22.03
CA ASP A 271 1.45 -37.80 -21.81
C ASP A 271 2.80 -37.25 -21.30
N ASP A 272 3.08 -35.98 -21.60
CA ASP A 272 4.32 -35.26 -21.29
C ASP A 272 4.27 -34.42 -20.00
N VAL A 273 3.08 -34.19 -19.42
CA VAL A 273 2.92 -33.40 -18.19
C VAL A 273 3.65 -34.05 -17.01
N ILE A 274 3.55 -35.38 -16.87
CA ILE A 274 4.22 -36.12 -15.78
C ILE A 274 5.61 -36.58 -16.24
N THR A 275 6.65 -36.02 -15.63
CA THR A 275 8.04 -36.41 -15.86
C THR A 275 8.61 -37.20 -14.68
N THR A 276 9.56 -38.09 -14.95
CA THR A 276 10.17 -38.94 -13.92
C THR A 276 11.69 -38.80 -13.93
N GLY A 277 12.28 -38.62 -12.75
CA GLY A 277 13.71 -38.73 -12.50
C GLY A 277 14.00 -39.78 -11.43
N TYR A 278 15.27 -40.07 -11.20
CA TYR A 278 15.69 -40.99 -10.16
C TYR A 278 17.02 -40.55 -9.55
N GLU A 279 17.23 -40.92 -8.29
CA GLU A 279 18.50 -40.92 -7.60
C GLU A 279 18.73 -42.34 -7.07
N PRO A 280 19.73 -43.09 -7.57
CA PRO A 280 19.94 -44.45 -7.10
C PRO A 280 20.20 -44.49 -5.60
N GLU A 281 20.95 -43.55 -5.04
CA GLU A 281 21.26 -43.51 -3.61
C GLU A 281 21.25 -42.08 -3.09
N ASP A 282 20.41 -41.81 -2.09
CA ASP A 282 20.27 -40.48 -1.48
C ASP A 282 21.41 -40.19 -0.48
N TRP A 283 22.62 -40.05 -1.02
CA TRP A 283 23.80 -39.68 -0.23
C TRP A 283 23.68 -38.28 0.39
N ALA A 284 22.99 -37.35 -0.28
CA ALA A 284 22.74 -36.02 0.24
C ALA A 284 21.81 -36.04 1.47
N GLY A 285 20.71 -36.80 1.40
CA GLY A 285 19.82 -37.04 2.53
C GLY A 285 20.50 -37.77 3.68
N LEU A 286 21.33 -38.78 3.39
CA LEU A 286 22.13 -39.46 4.41
C LEU A 286 23.08 -38.49 5.10
N ARG A 287 23.79 -37.66 4.34
CA ARG A 287 24.70 -36.65 4.87
C ARG A 287 23.97 -35.68 5.81
N HIS A 288 22.83 -35.16 5.37
CA HIS A 288 22.01 -34.22 6.13
C HIS A 288 21.52 -34.81 7.46
N TYR A 289 21.13 -36.10 7.45
CA TYR A 289 20.72 -36.82 8.64
C TYR A 289 21.88 -37.03 9.62
N VAL A 290 23.02 -37.53 9.14
CA VAL A 290 24.20 -37.80 9.97
C VAL A 290 24.70 -36.51 10.63
N GLU A 291 24.74 -35.40 9.89
CA GLU A 291 25.12 -34.07 10.43
C GLU A 291 24.30 -33.63 11.65
N ARG A 292 23.00 -34.00 11.69
CA ARG A 292 22.07 -33.65 12.78
C ARG A 292 21.96 -34.72 13.85
N SER A 293 22.67 -35.82 13.71
CA SER A 293 22.64 -36.95 14.64
C SER A 293 23.66 -36.80 15.78
N ASN A 294 23.48 -37.63 16.80
CA ASN A 294 24.43 -37.79 17.92
C ASN A 294 25.26 -39.07 17.77
N LEU A 295 25.54 -39.51 16.54
CA LEU A 295 26.41 -40.65 16.28
C LEU A 295 27.82 -40.39 16.81
N GLU A 296 28.45 -41.40 17.40
CA GLU A 296 29.80 -41.28 17.98
C GLU A 296 30.82 -40.90 16.90
N HIS A 297 30.84 -41.65 15.79
CA HIS A 297 31.75 -41.42 14.66
C HIS A 297 31.14 -40.53 13.57
N ARG A 298 30.36 -39.52 13.95
CA ARG A 298 29.62 -38.65 13.01
C ARG A 298 30.53 -37.99 11.98
N THR A 299 31.66 -37.42 12.42
CA THR A 299 32.56 -36.64 11.57
C THR A 299 33.23 -37.54 10.53
N GLU A 300 33.63 -38.74 10.94
CA GLU A 300 34.28 -39.73 10.11
C GLU A 300 33.32 -40.33 9.08
N ILE A 301 32.08 -40.61 9.48
CA ILE A 301 31.02 -41.06 8.57
C ILE A 301 30.72 -39.96 7.53
N ILE A 302 30.63 -38.69 7.93
CA ILE A 302 30.48 -37.56 6.99
C ILE A 302 31.65 -37.48 6.02
N ALA A 303 32.90 -37.64 6.50
CA ALA A 303 34.08 -37.64 5.63
C ALA A 303 34.06 -38.78 4.60
N LEU A 304 33.54 -39.96 4.97
CA LEU A 304 33.30 -41.05 4.01
C LEU A 304 32.21 -40.69 3.01
N ILE A 305 31.12 -40.05 3.46
CA ILE A 305 30.02 -39.62 2.59
C ILE A 305 30.47 -38.56 1.58
N ASP A 306 31.26 -37.58 2.01
CA ASP A 306 31.77 -36.49 1.16
C ASP A 306 32.97 -36.95 0.29
N GLY A 307 33.52 -38.13 0.56
CA GLY A 307 34.64 -38.69 -0.18
C GLY A 307 34.29 -39.14 -1.61
N ASN A 308 35.31 -39.16 -2.47
CA ASN A 308 35.22 -39.52 -3.89
C ASN A 308 35.28 -41.03 -4.16
N LEU A 309 34.77 -41.84 -3.24
CA LEU A 309 34.70 -43.30 -3.41
C LEU A 309 33.44 -43.67 -4.20
N GLU A 310 33.54 -44.73 -5.00
CA GLU A 310 32.37 -45.34 -5.64
C GLU A 310 31.29 -45.70 -4.60
N PRO A 311 30.00 -45.55 -4.91
CA PRO A 311 28.91 -45.66 -3.93
C PRO A 311 28.90 -46.97 -3.13
N ASP A 312 29.04 -48.12 -3.79
CA ASP A 312 29.13 -49.44 -3.12
C ASP A 312 30.35 -49.54 -2.21
N THR A 313 31.47 -48.92 -2.59
CA THR A 313 32.69 -48.92 -1.78
C THR A 313 32.52 -48.04 -0.54
N LYS A 314 31.81 -46.92 -0.68
CA LYS A 314 31.48 -45.99 0.40
C LYS A 314 30.57 -46.67 1.44
N GLU A 315 29.48 -47.29 0.99
CA GLU A 315 28.56 -48.07 1.83
C GLU A 315 29.31 -49.17 2.59
N LEU A 316 30.12 -49.96 1.89
CA LEU A 316 30.83 -51.09 2.47
C LEU A 316 31.85 -50.64 3.52
N LYS A 317 32.52 -49.50 3.30
CA LYS A 317 33.45 -48.93 4.28
C LYS A 317 32.73 -48.48 5.55
N ILE A 318 31.61 -47.76 5.41
CA ILE A 318 30.80 -47.34 6.57
C ILE A 318 30.33 -48.59 7.33
N LYS A 319 29.80 -49.59 6.63
CA LYS A 319 29.30 -50.84 7.21
C LYS A 319 30.35 -51.63 7.98
N ARG A 320 31.59 -51.67 7.48
CA ARG A 320 32.69 -52.43 8.12
C ARG A 320 33.36 -51.66 9.25
N ALA A 321 33.56 -50.35 9.09
CA ALA A 321 34.25 -49.52 10.06
C ALA A 321 33.36 -49.12 11.24
N TYR A 322 32.05 -48.93 11.00
CA TYR A 322 31.08 -48.42 11.96
C TYR A 322 29.82 -49.29 12.00
N PRO A 323 29.91 -50.55 12.43
CA PRO A 323 28.79 -51.51 12.34
C PRO A 323 27.60 -51.14 13.24
N GLU A 324 27.82 -50.53 14.40
CA GLU A 324 26.76 -50.11 15.32
C GLU A 324 25.98 -48.91 14.75
N GLU A 325 26.69 -47.90 14.26
CA GLU A 325 26.09 -46.73 13.60
C GLU A 325 25.43 -47.11 12.28
N TYR A 326 26.03 -48.02 11.50
CA TYR A 326 25.39 -48.53 10.29
C TYR A 326 24.07 -49.23 10.62
N HIS A 327 24.03 -50.06 11.68
CA HIS A 327 22.78 -50.68 12.12
C HIS A 327 21.74 -49.63 12.55
N PHE A 328 22.17 -48.60 13.28
CA PHE A 328 21.31 -47.48 13.64
C PHE A 328 20.76 -46.74 12.41
N LEU A 329 21.61 -46.43 11.43
CA LEU A 329 21.24 -45.76 10.19
C LEU A 329 20.27 -46.62 9.37
N LEU A 330 20.52 -47.93 9.28
CA LEU A 330 19.65 -48.88 8.59
C LEU A 330 18.22 -48.90 9.18
N GLN A 331 18.08 -48.73 10.48
CA GLN A 331 16.77 -48.73 11.15
C GLN A 331 16.08 -47.37 11.15
N ASN A 332 16.84 -46.28 11.33
CA ASN A 332 16.27 -44.97 11.67
C ASN A 332 16.42 -43.91 10.57
N CYS A 333 17.36 -44.10 9.65
CA CYS A 333 17.67 -43.16 8.57
C CYS A 333 17.25 -43.71 7.20
N TYR A 334 17.76 -44.88 6.81
CA TYR A 334 17.61 -45.45 5.48
C TYR A 334 16.16 -45.60 5.02
N PRO A 335 15.18 -46.01 5.86
CA PRO A 335 13.78 -46.03 5.45
C PRO A 335 13.26 -44.67 4.99
N ARG A 336 13.76 -43.56 5.55
CA ARG A 336 13.38 -42.19 5.15
C ARG A 336 14.10 -41.72 3.87
N LEU A 337 15.24 -42.30 3.54
CA LEU A 337 15.92 -41.99 2.27
C LEU A 337 15.15 -42.55 1.07
N ARG A 338 14.33 -43.59 1.28
CA ARG A 338 13.45 -44.19 0.28
C ARG A 338 12.18 -43.36 0.13
N HIS A 339 12.25 -42.31 -0.67
CA HIS A 339 11.13 -41.40 -0.87
C HIS A 339 11.03 -40.96 -2.33
N THR A 340 9.88 -40.39 -2.68
CA THR A 340 9.70 -39.70 -3.96
C THR A 340 9.45 -38.23 -3.68
N ALA A 341 10.36 -37.37 -4.15
CA ALA A 341 10.11 -35.94 -4.20
C ALA A 341 9.24 -35.61 -5.41
N TYR A 342 8.29 -34.70 -5.25
CA TYR A 342 7.43 -34.25 -6.34
C TYR A 342 7.38 -32.73 -6.41
N ARG A 343 7.23 -32.22 -7.64
CA ARG A 343 7.04 -30.79 -7.93
C ARG A 343 5.92 -30.62 -8.93
N ILE A 344 4.92 -29.82 -8.60
CA ILE A 344 3.77 -29.50 -9.44
C ILE A 344 3.95 -28.06 -9.88
N ALA A 345 4.41 -27.84 -11.11
CA ALA A 345 4.51 -26.52 -11.71
C ALA A 345 3.20 -26.15 -12.40
N TYR A 346 2.79 -24.89 -12.26
CA TYR A 346 1.55 -24.40 -12.84
C TYR A 346 1.65 -22.93 -13.25
N THR A 347 0.71 -22.51 -14.09
CA THR A 347 0.53 -21.12 -14.50
C THR A 347 -0.81 -20.60 -13.98
N ILE A 348 -0.83 -19.33 -13.57
CA ILE A 348 -2.05 -18.63 -13.14
C ILE A 348 -2.46 -17.72 -14.29
N ARG A 349 -3.72 -17.79 -14.73
CA ARG A 349 -4.22 -16.92 -15.81
C ARG A 349 -4.04 -15.44 -15.46
N SER A 350 -3.89 -14.62 -16.48
CA SER A 350 -3.92 -13.17 -16.30
C SER A 350 -5.35 -12.65 -16.18
N TYR A 351 -5.52 -11.63 -15.35
CA TYR A 351 -6.76 -10.90 -15.13
C TYR A 351 -6.67 -9.56 -15.85
N ASN A 352 -7.63 -9.27 -16.74
CA ASN A 352 -7.66 -8.01 -17.49
C ASN A 352 -8.87 -7.14 -17.13
N ASP A 353 -9.92 -7.74 -16.56
CA ASP A 353 -11.09 -7.03 -16.07
C ASP A 353 -10.81 -6.46 -14.68
N VAL A 354 -10.99 -5.15 -14.51
CA VAL A 354 -10.56 -4.47 -13.30
C VAL A 354 -11.43 -4.81 -12.08
N GLU A 355 -12.72 -5.04 -12.27
CA GLU A 355 -13.61 -5.46 -11.17
C GLU A 355 -13.27 -6.87 -10.69
N GLU A 356 -12.91 -7.77 -11.60
CA GLU A 356 -12.35 -9.06 -11.26
C GLU A 356 -11.04 -8.93 -10.48
N ILE A 357 -10.10 -8.07 -10.93
CA ILE A 357 -8.84 -7.84 -10.21
C ILE A 357 -9.12 -7.34 -8.79
N LYS A 358 -10.03 -6.37 -8.61
CA LYS A 358 -10.42 -5.85 -7.28
C LYS A 358 -10.98 -6.95 -6.38
N ARG A 359 -11.81 -7.87 -6.90
CA ARG A 359 -12.31 -9.02 -6.15
C ARG A 359 -11.16 -9.97 -5.75
N ILE A 360 -10.31 -10.35 -6.70
CA ILE A 360 -9.17 -11.24 -6.45
C ILE A 360 -8.19 -10.61 -5.45
N MET A 361 -7.97 -9.30 -5.50
CA MET A 361 -7.13 -8.57 -4.54
C MET A 361 -7.62 -8.76 -3.10
N ARG A 362 -8.94 -8.73 -2.87
CA ARG A 362 -9.53 -8.88 -1.54
C ARG A 362 -9.49 -10.33 -1.05
N GLU A 363 -9.70 -11.29 -1.95
CA GLU A 363 -9.88 -12.70 -1.59
C GLU A 363 -8.57 -13.51 -1.63
N ARG A 364 -7.76 -13.31 -2.69
CA ARG A 364 -6.56 -14.09 -3.03
C ARG A 364 -5.49 -13.22 -3.72
N PRO A 365 -4.98 -12.17 -3.06
CA PRO A 365 -4.04 -11.21 -3.68
C PRO A 365 -2.75 -11.84 -4.22
N GLN A 366 -2.34 -13.00 -3.70
CA GLN A 366 -1.18 -13.75 -4.18
C GLN A 366 -1.30 -14.24 -5.62
N LYS A 367 -2.51 -14.25 -6.19
CA LYS A 367 -2.74 -14.58 -7.60
C LYS A 367 -2.47 -13.41 -8.55
N LEU A 368 -2.35 -12.20 -8.03
CA LEU A 368 -2.17 -11.00 -8.84
C LEU A 368 -0.68 -10.73 -9.08
N SER A 369 -0.38 -10.32 -10.30
CA SER A 369 0.88 -9.68 -10.68
C SER A 369 0.86 -8.21 -10.29
N LEU A 370 2.06 -7.62 -10.20
CA LEU A 370 2.21 -6.18 -9.97
C LEU A 370 1.51 -5.31 -11.03
N ASN A 371 1.50 -5.73 -12.30
CA ASN A 371 0.78 -4.98 -13.33
C ASN A 371 -0.74 -5.03 -13.11
N GLU A 372 -1.29 -6.14 -12.61
CA GLU A 372 -2.72 -6.23 -12.29
C GLU A 372 -3.09 -5.33 -11.10
N PHE A 373 -2.25 -5.28 -10.06
CA PHE A 373 -2.40 -4.26 -9.00
C PHE A 373 -2.38 -2.85 -9.57
N TYR A 374 -1.43 -2.53 -10.45
CA TYR A 374 -1.36 -1.22 -11.09
C TYR A 374 -2.62 -0.89 -11.89
N LEU A 375 -3.19 -1.86 -12.62
CA LEU A 375 -4.45 -1.66 -13.35
C LEU A 375 -5.62 -1.38 -12.39
N ALA A 376 -5.69 -2.06 -11.24
CA ALA A 376 -6.71 -1.78 -10.23
C ALA A 376 -6.56 -0.39 -9.60
N ALA A 377 -5.32 0.06 -9.35
CA ALA A 377 -5.05 1.38 -8.77
C ALA A 377 -5.56 2.52 -9.66
N ARG A 378 -5.57 2.35 -10.99
CA ARG A 378 -5.99 3.39 -11.94
C ARG A 378 -7.47 3.77 -11.87
N GLU A 379 -8.30 2.94 -11.22
CA GLU A 379 -9.72 3.24 -11.00
C GLU A 379 -9.96 4.12 -9.78
N TYR A 380 -8.92 4.39 -8.99
CA TYR A 380 -8.99 5.22 -7.80
C TYR A 380 -8.18 6.50 -8.01
N GLU A 381 -8.64 7.59 -7.40
CA GLU A 381 -7.89 8.84 -7.40
C GLU A 381 -6.67 8.72 -6.48
N PRO A 382 -5.47 9.14 -6.90
CA PRO A 382 -4.30 9.15 -6.03
C PRO A 382 -4.56 9.90 -4.72
N GLY A 383 -4.27 9.25 -3.59
CA GLY A 383 -4.47 9.80 -2.25
C GLY A 383 -5.74 9.34 -1.55
N THR A 384 -6.65 8.61 -2.21
CA THR A 384 -7.73 7.91 -1.49
C THR A 384 -7.19 6.70 -0.71
N ASP A 385 -7.98 6.22 0.25
CA ASP A 385 -7.63 5.01 1.00
C ASP A 385 -7.61 3.78 0.10
N GLU A 386 -8.53 3.67 -0.86
CA GLU A 386 -8.59 2.57 -1.81
C GLU A 386 -7.35 2.54 -2.71
N PHE A 387 -6.92 3.70 -3.23
CA PHE A 387 -5.71 3.80 -4.03
C PHE A 387 -4.47 3.33 -3.23
N THR A 388 -4.39 3.72 -1.97
CA THR A 388 -3.29 3.35 -1.08
C THR A 388 -3.29 1.84 -0.79
N GLU A 389 -4.45 1.27 -0.48
CA GLU A 389 -4.62 -0.15 -0.16
C GLU A 389 -4.10 -1.05 -1.29
N VAL A 390 -4.30 -0.66 -2.55
CA VAL A 390 -3.80 -1.40 -3.70
C VAL A 390 -2.27 -1.54 -3.64
N PHE A 391 -1.55 -0.43 -3.44
CA PHE A 391 -0.08 -0.46 -3.43
C PHE A 391 0.50 -1.06 -2.14
N GLU A 392 -0.18 -0.91 -1.00
CA GLU A 392 0.19 -1.61 0.24
C GLU A 392 0.02 -3.12 0.11
N THR A 393 -1.04 -3.57 -0.56
CA THR A 393 -1.24 -4.99 -0.84
C THR A 393 -0.22 -5.50 -1.85
N ALA A 394 0.09 -4.73 -2.90
CA ALA A 394 1.11 -5.07 -3.88
C ALA A 394 2.48 -5.26 -3.22
N VAL A 395 2.95 -4.30 -2.41
CA VAL A 395 4.26 -4.42 -1.74
C VAL A 395 4.29 -5.53 -0.69
N ARG A 396 3.14 -5.90 -0.10
CA ARG A 396 3.06 -7.06 0.80
C ARG A 396 3.20 -8.39 0.05
N MET A 397 2.71 -8.48 -1.18
CA MET A 397 2.87 -9.67 -2.04
C MET A 397 4.26 -9.73 -2.69
N PHE A 398 4.87 -8.57 -2.95
CA PHE A 398 6.17 -8.44 -3.61
C PHE A 398 7.12 -7.56 -2.78
N PRO A 399 7.53 -8.00 -1.58
CA PRO A 399 8.23 -7.17 -0.59
C PRO A 399 9.62 -6.72 -1.01
N ASP A 400 10.24 -7.40 -1.98
CA ASP A 400 11.60 -7.12 -2.46
C ASP A 400 11.61 -6.59 -3.91
N ASP A 401 10.44 -6.35 -4.51
CA ASP A 401 10.35 -5.76 -5.85
C ASP A 401 10.53 -4.24 -5.80
N ALA A 402 11.40 -3.71 -6.66
CA ALA A 402 11.76 -2.30 -6.67
C ALA A 402 10.57 -1.38 -7.05
N ILE A 403 9.75 -1.78 -8.02
CA ILE A 403 8.61 -0.99 -8.51
C ILE A 403 7.47 -1.01 -7.49
N ALA A 404 7.21 -2.17 -6.88
CA ALA A 404 6.23 -2.30 -5.81
C ALA A 404 6.56 -1.37 -4.64
N ASN A 405 7.83 -1.35 -4.22
CA ASN A 405 8.31 -0.48 -3.16
C ASN A 405 8.28 1.01 -3.56
N LEU A 406 8.65 1.37 -4.79
CA LEU A 406 8.55 2.75 -5.29
C LEU A 406 7.10 3.25 -5.24
N ASN A 407 6.16 2.49 -5.80
CA ASN A 407 4.76 2.90 -5.85
C ASN A 407 4.13 2.97 -4.45
N ALA A 408 4.44 2.02 -3.56
CA ALA A 408 4.01 2.06 -2.16
C ALA A 408 4.60 3.27 -1.41
N ALA A 409 5.83 3.70 -1.74
CA ALA A 409 6.40 4.91 -1.17
C ALA A 409 5.61 6.17 -1.57
N ASN A 410 5.23 6.27 -2.86
CA ASN A 410 4.40 7.37 -3.34
C ASN A 410 3.01 7.38 -2.67
N ALA A 411 2.35 6.23 -2.60
CA ALA A 411 1.06 6.11 -1.91
C ALA A 411 1.15 6.53 -0.42
N ALA A 412 2.21 6.10 0.28
CA ALA A 412 2.46 6.50 1.66
C ALA A 412 2.70 8.02 1.81
N MET A 413 3.39 8.66 0.86
CA MET A 413 3.59 10.11 0.86
C MET A 413 2.29 10.90 0.67
N CYS A 414 1.36 10.41 -0.17
CA CYS A 414 0.03 11.03 -0.32
C CYS A 414 -0.74 11.09 1.00
N ARG A 415 -0.53 10.12 1.90
CA ARG A 415 -1.13 10.08 3.24
C ARG A 415 -0.26 10.70 4.34
N SER A 416 0.77 11.45 3.95
CA SER A 416 1.74 12.05 4.89
C SER A 416 2.49 11.03 5.78
N ASP A 417 2.49 9.73 5.46
CA ASP A 417 3.31 8.72 6.13
C ASP A 417 4.72 8.69 5.54
N LEU A 418 5.50 9.72 5.89
CA LEU A 418 6.87 9.89 5.41
C LEU A 418 7.82 8.81 5.96
N SER A 419 7.45 8.14 7.07
CA SER A 419 8.24 7.07 7.67
C SER A 419 8.13 5.78 6.84
N ALA A 420 6.91 5.38 6.50
CA ALA A 420 6.66 4.26 5.60
C ALA A 420 7.25 4.53 4.21
N ALA A 421 7.07 5.73 3.66
CA ALA A 421 7.65 6.12 2.38
C ALA A 421 9.18 5.94 2.36
N LYS A 422 9.87 6.42 3.40
CA LYS A 422 11.31 6.25 3.55
C LYS A 422 11.72 4.78 3.63
N ARG A 423 10.96 3.96 4.36
CA ARG A 423 11.21 2.52 4.49
C ARG A 423 11.09 1.81 3.14
N TYR A 424 10.02 2.06 2.38
CA TYR A 424 9.86 1.44 1.06
C TYR A 424 10.96 1.87 0.09
N LEU A 425 11.36 3.15 0.08
CA LEU A 425 12.45 3.64 -0.78
C LEU A 425 13.83 3.02 -0.51
N THR A 426 14.02 2.34 0.63
CA THR A 426 15.25 1.57 0.88
C THR A 426 15.38 0.33 0.01
N LYS A 427 14.25 -0.17 -0.51
CA LYS A 427 14.16 -1.33 -1.40
C LYS A 427 13.83 -0.95 -2.85
N ALA A 428 13.59 0.33 -3.13
CA ALA A 428 13.49 0.83 -4.49
C ALA A 428 14.88 0.89 -5.13
N ASP A 429 14.93 0.78 -6.45
CA ASP A 429 16.17 0.85 -7.23
C ASP A 429 16.68 2.31 -7.38
N ASN A 430 17.59 2.52 -8.33
CA ASN A 430 18.11 3.84 -8.70
C ASN A 430 17.60 4.28 -10.09
N SER A 431 16.38 3.87 -10.46
CA SER A 431 15.70 4.42 -11.64
C SER A 431 15.51 5.94 -11.51
N PRO A 432 15.36 6.69 -12.61
CA PRO A 432 15.08 8.12 -12.58
C PRO A 432 13.85 8.44 -11.71
N GLU A 433 12.82 7.62 -11.77
CA GLU A 433 11.58 7.72 -10.99
C GLU A 433 11.83 7.46 -9.49
N ALA A 434 12.66 6.47 -9.14
CA ALA A 434 13.01 6.22 -7.74
C ALA A 434 13.84 7.37 -7.14
N ILE A 435 14.78 7.92 -7.91
CA ILE A 435 15.59 9.08 -7.51
C ILE A 435 14.70 10.32 -7.35
N TYR A 436 13.81 10.57 -8.31
CA TYR A 436 12.81 11.63 -8.21
C TYR A 436 11.94 11.48 -6.97
N THR A 437 11.47 10.27 -6.67
CA THR A 437 10.65 9.97 -5.49
C THR A 437 11.39 10.28 -4.19
N ARG A 438 12.72 10.03 -4.13
CA ARG A 438 13.56 10.47 -3.00
C ARG A 438 13.64 12.00 -2.89
N GLY A 439 13.69 12.69 -4.02
CA GLY A 439 13.59 14.16 -4.08
C GLY A 439 12.24 14.68 -3.58
N ALA A 440 11.15 14.06 -4.02
CA ALA A 440 9.79 14.37 -3.56
C ALA A 440 9.65 14.17 -2.04
N LEU A 441 10.15 13.05 -1.50
CA LEU A 441 10.18 12.81 -0.06
C LEU A 441 10.99 13.88 0.69
N ALA A 442 12.13 14.30 0.15
CA ALA A 442 12.95 15.36 0.73
C ALA A 442 12.22 16.71 0.77
N ILE A 443 11.44 17.06 -0.28
CA ILE A 443 10.54 18.23 -0.27
C ILE A 443 9.53 18.13 0.87
N ARG A 444 8.87 16.97 1.01
CA ARG A 444 7.88 16.71 2.07
C ARG A 444 8.50 16.79 3.48
N GLN A 445 9.78 16.44 3.61
CA GLN A 445 10.56 16.55 4.84
C GLN A 445 11.18 17.95 5.06
N LYS A 446 10.98 18.88 4.12
CA LYS A 446 11.60 20.22 4.10
C LYS A 446 13.14 20.21 4.03
N ASP A 447 13.72 19.10 3.60
CA ASP A 447 15.16 18.99 3.28
C ASP A 447 15.38 19.40 1.81
N TYR A 448 15.39 20.70 1.59
CA TYR A 448 15.43 21.27 0.24
C TYR A 448 16.80 21.09 -0.45
N ASP A 449 17.88 20.93 0.31
CA ASP A 449 19.21 20.69 -0.24
C ASP A 449 19.29 19.28 -0.82
N SER A 450 18.82 18.27 -0.08
CA SER A 450 18.68 16.91 -0.61
C SER A 450 17.68 16.86 -1.76
N ALA A 451 16.55 17.57 -1.67
CA ALA A 451 15.56 17.63 -2.74
C ALA A 451 16.18 18.12 -4.05
N ARG A 452 16.90 19.26 -4.04
CA ARG A 452 17.58 19.78 -5.23
C ARG A 452 18.58 18.80 -5.80
N ARG A 453 19.36 18.13 -4.96
CA ARG A 453 20.34 17.14 -5.41
C ARG A 453 19.65 16.00 -6.16
N TYR A 454 18.63 15.39 -5.56
CA TYR A 454 17.88 14.29 -6.19
C TYR A 454 17.13 14.73 -7.44
N LEU A 455 16.49 15.90 -7.45
CA LEU A 455 15.77 16.40 -8.62
C LEU A 455 16.72 16.70 -9.80
N ASN A 456 17.90 17.29 -9.54
CA ASN A 456 18.90 17.49 -10.59
C ASN A 456 19.44 16.16 -11.12
N GLU A 457 19.65 15.17 -10.25
CA GLU A 457 20.08 13.83 -10.64
C GLU A 457 19.02 13.16 -11.53
N ALA A 458 17.75 13.10 -11.10
CA ALA A 458 16.66 12.54 -11.90
C ALA A 458 16.47 13.28 -13.24
N LYS A 459 16.61 14.60 -13.25
CA LYS A 459 16.61 15.42 -14.46
C LYS A 459 17.75 15.04 -15.40
N SER A 460 18.95 14.83 -14.88
CA SER A 460 20.12 14.44 -15.69
C SER A 460 19.96 13.06 -16.33
N LEU A 461 19.14 12.20 -15.72
CA LEU A 461 18.76 10.89 -16.24
C LEU A 461 17.56 10.93 -17.19
N GLY A 462 17.02 12.12 -17.49
CA GLY A 462 15.98 12.33 -18.51
C GLY A 462 14.54 12.38 -17.99
N LEU A 463 14.30 12.40 -16.67
CA LEU A 463 12.95 12.53 -16.14
C LEU A 463 12.46 13.98 -16.21
N GLU A 464 11.54 14.27 -17.13
CA GLU A 464 11.00 15.62 -17.38
C GLU A 464 10.34 16.22 -16.13
N GLN A 465 9.58 15.41 -15.39
CA GLN A 465 8.91 15.83 -14.16
C GLN A 465 9.87 16.45 -13.14
N ALA A 466 11.12 15.95 -13.07
CA ALA A 466 12.11 16.49 -12.16
C ALA A 466 12.47 17.94 -12.47
N SER A 467 12.47 18.35 -13.75
CA SER A 467 12.71 19.75 -14.13
C SER A 467 11.53 20.64 -13.72
N ILE A 468 10.30 20.18 -13.93
CA ILE A 468 9.07 20.92 -13.58
C ILE A 468 9.02 21.15 -12.07
N THR A 469 9.22 20.10 -11.28
CA THR A 469 9.21 20.17 -9.82
C THR A 469 10.33 21.05 -9.28
N LEU A 470 11.52 21.03 -9.90
CA LEU A 470 12.62 21.91 -9.51
C LEU A 470 12.27 23.39 -9.75
N GLU A 471 11.66 23.72 -10.89
CA GLU A 471 11.22 25.09 -11.17
C GLU A 471 10.14 25.57 -10.20
N GLN A 472 9.17 24.71 -9.86
CA GLN A 472 8.15 24.99 -8.86
C GLN A 472 8.77 25.23 -7.48
N LEU A 473 9.69 24.37 -7.06
CA LEU A 473 10.39 24.49 -5.78
C LEU A 473 11.15 25.81 -5.65
N GLU A 474 11.79 26.29 -6.72
CA GLU A 474 12.50 27.58 -6.71
C GLU A 474 11.57 28.79 -6.70
N ARG A 475 10.34 28.67 -7.24
CA ARG A 475 9.34 29.75 -7.17
C ARG A 475 8.79 29.94 -5.76
N GLU A 476 8.51 28.84 -5.07
CA GLU A 476 8.01 28.82 -3.68
C GLU A 476 9.03 29.34 -2.65
N LYS A 477 10.29 29.48 -3.04
CA LYS A 477 11.38 29.97 -2.17
C LYS A 477 11.82 31.40 -2.50
N ARG A 478 11.22 32.04 -3.49
CA ARG A 478 11.38 33.49 -3.75
C ARG A 478 10.32 34.27 -3.00
#